data_AF-A0A178DUM1-F1
#
_entry.id   AF-A0A178DUM1-F1
#
_cell.length_a   1.000
_cell.length_b   1.000
_cell.length_c   1.000
_cell.angle_alpha   90.00
_cell.angle_beta   90.00
_cell.angle_gamma   90.00
#
_symmetry.space_group_name_H-M   'P 1'
#
loop_
_entity.id
_entity.type
_entity.pdbx_description
1 polymer ?
#
loop_
_entity_poly.entity_id
_entity_poly.type
_entity_poly.pdbx_seq_one_letter_code
_entity_poly.pdbx_strand_id
1 'polypeptide(L)'
;MCLGRKAMAWLNFTIDEVLSAEERRVREITAPIPLRRARALTLPLGENLVLFTPEQTTKPQPDCLIFKLPIELRQQIYEEHFGDGLVVVAIGNGQKWLNVKLSYYEKVKDFIALLQTCRQIYSEAISFLYSCRTFTFLNPLSFLIFNGSVNASRSRRIQKVVLNCSQTSVDNIPRDPEQWLNYGEVSSQTWIRKQLPSFRNNEYPKFWDAAFKSLQDFSALRCLEVIVAIEKSSKWPTVQETMKHLEFFRGKNVDIVVRVEGFYESDRFVWRWRSRAREASFETPDGVVLSRKQIEDGQEWYFET
;
A
#
# COMPACT_ATOMS: atom_id res chain seq x y z
N MET A 1 -26.40 -41.09 13.72
CA MET A 1 -25.32 -40.10 13.51
C MET A 1 -23.96 -40.78 13.59
N CYS A 2 -23.44 -41.37 12.50
CA CYS A 2 -22.10 -41.99 12.46
C CYS A 2 -21.37 -41.79 11.11
N LEU A 3 -21.59 -40.66 10.43
CA LEU A 3 -20.91 -40.36 9.14
C LEU A 3 -19.69 -39.41 9.28
N GLY A 4 -19.36 -38.93 10.49
CA GLY A 4 -18.34 -37.89 10.67
C GLY A 4 -16.87 -38.33 10.73
N ARG A 5 -16.55 -39.60 11.03
CA ARG A 5 -15.15 -40.00 11.28
C ARG A 5 -14.41 -40.57 10.05
N LYS A 6 -15.11 -41.17 9.09
CA LYS A 6 -14.47 -41.72 7.87
C LYS A 6 -14.10 -40.65 6.85
N ALA A 7 -14.87 -39.55 6.77
CA ALA A 7 -14.59 -38.43 5.87
C ALA A 7 -13.31 -37.66 6.25
N MET A 8 -13.05 -37.49 7.56
CA MET A 8 -11.84 -36.80 8.04
C MET A 8 -10.55 -37.61 7.82
N ALA A 9 -10.61 -38.94 7.89
CA ALA A 9 -9.45 -39.78 7.61
C ALA A 9 -9.03 -39.75 6.14
N TRP A 10 -10.01 -39.67 5.22
CA TRP A 10 -9.75 -39.53 3.79
C TRP A 10 -9.13 -38.17 3.43
N LEU A 11 -9.58 -37.08 4.08
CA LEU A 11 -9.05 -35.74 3.85
C LEU A 11 -7.60 -35.58 4.35
N ASN A 12 -7.26 -36.17 5.48
CA ASN A 12 -5.89 -36.09 6.02
C ASN A 12 -4.89 -36.89 5.18
N PHE A 13 -5.31 -38.03 4.61
CA PHE A 13 -4.45 -38.86 3.75
C PHE A 13 -4.07 -38.14 2.44
N THR A 14 -4.99 -37.38 1.85
CA THR A 14 -4.72 -36.62 0.63
C THR A 14 -3.81 -35.41 0.88
N ILE A 15 -3.87 -34.81 2.07
CA ILE A 15 -3.01 -33.65 2.41
C ILE A 15 -1.55 -34.07 2.55
N ASP A 16 -1.26 -35.18 3.22
CA ASP A 16 0.12 -35.66 3.41
C ASP A 16 0.76 -36.12 2.09
N GLU A 17 -0.01 -36.75 1.19
CA GLU A 17 0.49 -37.11 -0.14
C GLU A 17 0.82 -35.88 -1.00
N VAL A 18 -0.05 -34.87 -0.99
CA VAL A 18 0.17 -33.61 -1.74
C VAL A 18 1.36 -32.84 -1.19
N LEU A 19 1.52 -32.76 0.14
CA LEU A 19 2.67 -32.11 0.76
C LEU A 19 3.99 -32.85 0.42
N SER A 20 3.98 -34.18 0.42
CA SER A 20 5.18 -34.97 0.07
C SER A 20 5.56 -34.86 -1.41
N ALA A 21 4.58 -34.71 -2.30
CA ALA A 21 4.80 -34.55 -3.74
C ALA A 21 5.40 -33.17 -4.05
N GLU A 22 4.93 -32.12 -3.38
CA GLU A 22 5.46 -30.77 -3.53
C GLU A 22 6.90 -30.67 -2.99
N GLU A 23 7.20 -31.33 -1.87
CA GLU A 23 8.57 -31.40 -1.34
C GLU A 23 9.55 -32.10 -2.28
N ARG A 24 9.11 -33.16 -2.99
CA ARG A 24 9.94 -33.83 -4.02
C ARG A 24 10.18 -32.92 -5.23
N ARG A 25 9.14 -32.20 -5.67
CA ARG A 25 9.23 -31.26 -6.80
C ARG A 25 10.18 -30.09 -6.50
N VAL A 26 10.16 -29.58 -5.27
CA VAL A 26 11.09 -28.54 -4.80
C VAL A 26 12.54 -29.04 -4.75
N ARG A 27 12.79 -30.33 -4.44
CA ARG A 27 14.15 -30.90 -4.44
C ARG A 27 14.71 -31.14 -5.83
N GLU A 28 13.88 -31.59 -6.77
CA GLU A 28 14.30 -31.87 -8.15
C GLU A 28 14.55 -30.58 -8.98
N ILE A 29 13.95 -29.45 -8.58
CA ILE A 29 14.21 -28.11 -9.17
C ILE A 29 15.22 -27.34 -8.30
N THR A 30 16.27 -27.99 -7.81
CA THR A 30 17.40 -27.24 -7.24
C THR A 30 18.24 -26.68 -8.37
N ALA A 31 17.79 -25.55 -8.92
CA ALA A 31 18.58 -24.73 -9.83
C ALA A 31 19.99 -24.54 -9.23
N PRO A 32 21.06 -24.63 -10.04
CA PRO A 32 22.43 -24.53 -9.54
C PRO A 32 22.56 -23.27 -8.69
N ILE A 33 23.06 -23.43 -7.46
CA ILE A 33 23.21 -22.34 -6.49
C ILE A 33 23.95 -21.22 -7.21
N PRO A 34 23.27 -20.07 -7.48
CA PRO A 34 23.92 -19.00 -8.20
C PRO A 34 25.13 -18.57 -7.35
N LEU A 35 26.33 -18.69 -7.93
CA LEU A 35 27.56 -18.15 -7.36
C LEU A 35 27.25 -16.75 -6.84
N ARG A 36 27.39 -16.55 -5.52
CA ARG A 36 27.04 -15.30 -4.85
C ARG A 36 27.78 -14.16 -5.54
N ARG A 37 27.10 -13.44 -6.45
CA ARG A 37 27.59 -12.17 -6.95
C ARG A 37 27.57 -11.20 -5.78
N ALA A 38 28.66 -10.47 -5.58
CA ALA A 38 28.69 -9.36 -4.64
C ALA A 38 27.49 -8.45 -4.92
N ARG A 39 26.64 -8.20 -3.92
CA ARG A 39 25.40 -7.44 -4.08
C ARG A 39 25.74 -6.03 -4.56
N ALA A 40 25.36 -5.71 -5.79
CA ALA A 40 25.53 -4.39 -6.39
C ALA A 40 24.49 -3.34 -5.90
N LEU A 41 23.60 -3.72 -4.99
CA LEU A 41 22.43 -2.93 -4.57
C LEU A 41 22.42 -2.59 -3.07
N THR A 42 23.58 -2.52 -2.43
CA THR A 42 23.65 -1.94 -1.07
C THR A 42 23.64 -0.42 -1.22
N LEU A 43 22.62 0.24 -0.64
CA LEU A 43 22.61 1.70 -0.51
C LEU A 43 23.82 2.14 0.34
N PRO A 44 24.50 3.24 -0.01
CA PRO A 44 25.65 3.70 0.75
C PRO A 44 25.24 4.05 2.18
N LEU A 45 25.99 3.51 3.15
CA LEU A 45 25.86 3.81 4.57
C LEU A 45 26.39 5.24 4.84
N GLY A 46 25.70 5.98 5.72
CA GLY A 46 25.94 7.40 5.98
C GLY A 46 27.32 7.75 6.54
N GLU A 47 28.00 8.62 5.77
CA GLU A 47 28.96 9.72 6.04
C GLU A 47 30.00 9.71 7.18
N ASN A 48 29.98 8.83 8.18
CA ASN A 48 30.96 8.92 9.30
C ASN A 48 32.12 7.93 9.23
N LEU A 49 32.34 7.27 8.09
CA LEU A 49 33.55 6.51 7.83
C LEU A 49 34.17 6.99 6.52
N VAL A 50 35.31 7.68 6.62
CA VAL A 50 36.19 8.10 5.50
C VAL A 50 36.89 6.87 4.91
N LEU A 51 36.12 5.87 4.48
CA LEU A 51 36.64 4.65 3.90
C LEU A 51 35.97 4.45 2.55
N PHE A 52 36.68 4.89 1.51
CA PHE A 52 36.55 4.50 0.11
C PHE A 52 35.14 4.07 -0.26
N THR A 53 34.28 4.99 -0.69
CA THR A 53 33.10 4.61 -1.45
C THR A 53 33.60 3.94 -2.73
N PRO A 54 33.45 2.61 -2.90
CA PRO A 54 33.81 1.99 -4.16
C PRO A 54 32.97 2.68 -5.23
N GLU A 55 33.61 3.21 -6.27
CA GLU A 55 32.88 3.72 -7.43
C GLU A 55 31.98 2.61 -7.95
N GLN A 56 30.68 2.75 -7.71
CA GLN A 56 29.68 1.87 -8.30
C GLN A 56 29.64 2.16 -9.80
N THR A 57 30.49 1.49 -10.55
CA THR A 57 30.49 1.53 -12.01
C THR A 57 29.40 0.59 -12.52
N THR A 58 28.34 1.17 -13.09
CA THR A 58 27.38 0.41 -13.88
C THR A 58 28.05 -0.03 -15.16
N LYS A 59 28.29 -1.34 -15.32
CA LYS A 59 28.72 -1.88 -16.61
C LYS A 59 27.62 -1.62 -17.64
N PRO A 60 27.93 -1.00 -18.78
CA PRO A 60 26.94 -0.84 -19.85
C PRO A 60 26.46 -2.22 -20.31
N GLN A 61 25.18 -2.31 -20.70
CA GLN A 61 24.54 -3.54 -21.18
C GLN A 61 24.15 -3.41 -22.66
N PRO A 62 25.13 -3.22 -23.58
CA PRO A 62 24.85 -2.90 -24.99
C PRO A 62 24.09 -4.01 -25.74
N ASP A 63 24.17 -5.25 -25.25
CA ASP A 63 23.52 -6.40 -25.86
C ASP A 63 22.03 -6.52 -25.51
N CYS A 64 21.53 -5.74 -24.55
CA CYS A 64 20.12 -5.78 -24.19
C CYS A 64 19.28 -5.14 -25.30
N LEU A 65 18.37 -5.92 -25.89
CA LEU A 65 17.53 -5.47 -27.01
C LEU A 65 16.69 -4.24 -26.65
N ILE A 66 16.22 -4.12 -25.41
CA ILE A 66 15.44 -2.95 -24.97
C ILE A 66 16.25 -1.66 -25.08
N PHE A 67 17.57 -1.71 -24.80
CA PHE A 67 18.44 -0.53 -24.87
C PHE A 67 18.88 -0.16 -26.28
N LYS A 68 18.63 -1.03 -27.27
CA LYS A 68 18.77 -0.70 -28.68
C LYS A 68 17.60 0.14 -29.20
N LEU A 69 16.48 0.18 -28.46
CA LEU A 69 15.35 1.04 -28.79
C LEU A 69 15.64 2.50 -28.41
N PRO A 70 15.16 3.49 -29.20
CA PRO A 70 15.09 4.88 -28.79
C PRO A 70 14.37 5.04 -27.44
N ILE A 71 14.74 6.09 -26.69
CA ILE A 71 14.21 6.31 -25.33
C ILE A 71 12.69 6.48 -25.34
N GLU A 72 12.12 7.05 -26.41
CA GLU A 72 10.69 7.27 -26.59
C GLU A 72 9.92 5.95 -26.63
N LEU A 73 10.44 4.95 -27.36
CA LEU A 73 9.83 3.62 -27.40
C LEU A 73 9.97 2.89 -26.07
N ARG A 74 11.09 3.08 -25.36
CA ARG A 74 11.24 2.54 -24.00
C ARG A 74 10.22 3.15 -23.05
N GLN A 75 9.99 4.46 -23.13
CA GLN A 75 8.97 5.15 -22.33
C GLN A 75 7.57 4.65 -22.63
N GLN A 76 7.21 4.41 -23.90
CA GLN A 76 5.92 3.81 -24.26
C GLN A 76 5.77 2.39 -23.68
N ILE A 77 6.83 1.57 -23.72
CA ILE A 77 6.84 0.24 -23.09
C ILE A 77 6.62 0.36 -21.58
N TYR A 78 7.29 1.30 -20.93
CA TYR A 78 7.09 1.52 -19.50
C TYR A 78 5.67 2.03 -19.22
N GLU A 79 5.16 2.99 -19.97
CA GLU A 79 3.79 3.50 -19.80
C GLU A 79 2.75 2.39 -19.93
N GLU A 80 2.86 1.54 -20.95
CA GLU A 80 1.98 0.40 -21.15
C GLU A 80 2.11 -0.62 -20.01
N HIS A 81 3.33 -0.97 -19.60
CA HIS A 81 3.58 -1.91 -18.50
C HIS A 81 3.10 -1.37 -17.14
N PHE A 82 3.30 -0.07 -16.93
CA PHE A 82 2.98 0.66 -15.70
C PHE A 82 1.65 1.40 -15.75
N GLY A 83 0.73 1.15 -16.71
CA GLY A 83 -0.55 1.87 -16.91
C GLY A 83 -1.51 2.01 -15.69
N ASP A 84 -2.82 1.87 -15.84
CA ASP A 84 -3.79 2.20 -14.76
C ASP A 84 -3.89 1.19 -13.60
N GLY A 85 -2.84 0.42 -13.34
CA GLY A 85 -2.91 -0.63 -12.35
C GLY A 85 -2.99 -0.13 -10.90
N LEU A 86 -3.33 -1.05 -10.02
CA LEU A 86 -3.49 -0.81 -8.60
C LEU A 86 -2.23 -1.25 -7.86
N VAL A 87 -1.65 -0.37 -7.05
CA VAL A 87 -0.57 -0.73 -6.12
C VAL A 87 -1.17 -0.81 -4.73
N VAL A 88 -1.47 -2.02 -4.27
CA VAL A 88 -1.87 -2.24 -2.88
C VAL A 88 -0.62 -2.31 -2.03
N VAL A 89 -0.55 -1.55 -0.94
CA VAL A 89 0.53 -1.57 0.03
C VAL A 89 -0.04 -2.05 1.36
N ALA A 90 0.46 -3.20 1.81
CA ALA A 90 0.05 -3.86 3.03
C ALA A 90 1.28 -4.25 3.84
N ILE A 91 1.27 -3.93 5.14
CA ILE A 91 2.24 -4.47 6.08
C ILE A 91 1.70 -5.79 6.61
N GLY A 92 2.43 -6.88 6.34
CA GLY A 92 2.12 -8.20 6.88
C GLY A 92 2.90 -8.52 8.16
N ASN A 93 2.27 -9.28 9.06
CA ASN A 93 2.93 -9.87 10.21
C ASN A 93 3.83 -11.02 9.74
N GLY A 94 5.14 -10.82 9.62
CA GLY A 94 6.08 -11.94 9.75
C GLY A 94 6.92 -12.38 8.55
N GLN A 95 6.71 -11.94 7.29
CA GLN A 95 7.59 -12.37 6.18
C GLN A 95 7.82 -11.29 5.12
N LYS A 96 9.00 -10.64 5.19
CA LYS A 96 9.61 -9.70 4.23
C LYS A 96 8.76 -8.46 3.87
N TRP A 97 9.39 -7.28 3.97
CA TRP A 97 8.85 -5.93 3.69
C TRP A 97 8.33 -5.69 2.27
N LEU A 98 8.35 -6.72 1.44
CA LEU A 98 7.82 -6.69 0.09
C LEU A 98 7.14 -8.01 -0.27
N ASN A 99 6.64 -8.77 0.70
CA ASN A 99 5.40 -9.48 0.43
C ASN A 99 4.28 -8.47 0.63
N VAL A 100 4.23 -7.49 -0.28
CA VAL A 100 2.93 -7.02 -0.70
C VAL A 100 2.21 -8.32 -1.05
N LYS A 101 1.27 -8.75 -0.21
CA LYS A 101 0.39 -9.86 -0.55
C LYS A 101 -0.48 -9.31 -1.66
N LEU A 102 0.08 -9.35 -2.86
CA LEU A 102 -0.58 -9.17 -4.14
C LEU A 102 -1.44 -10.40 -4.43
N SER A 103 -1.97 -11.01 -3.37
CA SER A 103 -2.68 -12.27 -3.42
C SER A 103 -4.01 -12.16 -4.13
N TYR A 104 -4.39 -10.95 -4.57
CA TYR A 104 -5.57 -10.72 -5.40
C TYR A 104 -5.28 -10.27 -6.83
N TYR A 105 -4.02 -10.00 -7.21
CA TYR A 105 -3.69 -9.54 -8.57
C TYR A 105 -2.34 -10.09 -9.04
N GLU A 106 -2.37 -11.15 -9.86
CA GLU A 106 -1.18 -11.75 -10.50
C GLU A 106 -0.32 -10.69 -11.23
N LYS A 107 -0.95 -9.67 -11.81
CA LYS A 107 -0.30 -8.58 -12.56
C LYS A 107 0.70 -7.74 -11.78
N VAL A 108 0.66 -7.75 -10.44
CA VAL A 108 1.50 -6.83 -9.64
C VAL A 108 2.91 -7.40 -9.41
N LYS A 109 3.11 -8.71 -9.56
CA LYS A 109 4.46 -9.31 -9.47
C LYS A 109 5.37 -8.84 -10.61
N ASP A 110 4.79 -8.42 -11.72
CA ASP A 110 5.52 -8.18 -12.96
C ASP A 110 6.29 -6.85 -12.98
N PHE A 111 5.82 -5.82 -12.26
CA PHE A 111 6.53 -4.53 -12.27
C PHE A 111 7.73 -4.48 -11.34
N ILE A 112 7.68 -5.14 -10.18
CA ILE A 112 8.86 -5.23 -9.30
C ILE A 112 9.94 -6.05 -10.01
N ALA A 113 9.55 -7.13 -10.70
CA ALA A 113 10.47 -7.91 -11.51
C ALA A 113 11.16 -7.04 -12.58
N LEU A 114 10.39 -6.21 -13.31
CA LEU A 114 10.94 -5.28 -14.30
C LEU A 114 11.92 -4.29 -13.66
N LEU A 115 11.55 -3.63 -12.56
CA LEU A 115 12.41 -2.68 -11.85
C LEU A 115 13.67 -3.30 -11.25
N GLN A 116 13.65 -4.62 -10.98
CA GLN A 116 14.78 -5.38 -10.44
C GLN A 116 15.70 -5.94 -11.52
N THR A 117 15.37 -5.82 -12.80
CA THR A 117 16.20 -6.33 -13.90
C THR A 117 17.59 -5.68 -13.93
N CYS A 118 17.65 -4.35 -13.98
CA CYS A 118 18.90 -3.60 -13.92
C CYS A 118 18.68 -2.12 -13.50
N ARG A 119 19.78 -1.43 -13.19
CA ARG A 119 19.77 -0.04 -12.71
C ARG A 119 19.27 0.96 -13.75
N GLN A 120 19.51 0.71 -15.04
CA GLN A 120 19.06 1.58 -16.12
C GLN A 120 17.53 1.54 -16.26
N ILE A 121 16.94 0.35 -16.36
CA ILE A 121 15.48 0.17 -16.38
C ILE A 121 14.87 0.79 -15.12
N TYR A 122 15.46 0.55 -13.95
CA TYR A 122 15.02 1.20 -12.72
C TYR A 122 14.99 2.73 -12.85
N SER A 123 16.09 3.37 -13.28
CA SER A 123 16.14 4.84 -13.38
C SER A 123 15.19 5.43 -14.41
N GLU A 124 14.95 4.73 -15.53
CA GLU A 124 14.07 5.19 -16.59
C GLU A 124 12.59 4.96 -16.23
N ALA A 125 12.28 3.83 -15.57
CA ALA A 125 10.90 3.38 -15.38
C ALA A 125 10.30 3.75 -14.02
N ILE A 126 11.12 4.01 -12.98
CA ILE A 126 10.62 4.29 -11.63
C ILE A 126 9.68 5.50 -11.57
N SER A 127 9.85 6.47 -12.46
CA SER A 127 8.95 7.63 -12.56
C SER A 127 7.52 7.23 -12.86
N PHE A 128 7.34 6.27 -13.78
CA PHE A 128 6.03 5.78 -14.23
C PHE A 128 5.28 5.07 -13.11
N LEU A 129 5.98 4.28 -12.29
CA LEU A 129 5.40 3.63 -11.11
C LEU A 129 4.71 4.62 -10.18
N TYR A 130 5.32 5.79 -9.95
CA TYR A 130 4.80 6.79 -9.02
C TYR A 130 3.86 7.80 -9.66
N SER A 131 3.85 7.97 -10.99
CA SER A 131 3.00 8.98 -11.66
C SER A 131 1.63 8.46 -12.07
N CYS A 132 1.51 7.19 -12.49
CA CYS A 132 0.30 6.71 -13.18
C CYS A 132 -0.62 5.88 -12.28
N ARG A 133 -0.21 5.55 -11.05
CA ARG A 133 -0.82 4.49 -10.26
C ARG A 133 -1.68 4.99 -9.12
N THR A 134 -2.73 4.23 -8.84
CA THR A 134 -3.51 4.32 -7.62
C THR A 134 -2.80 3.55 -6.51
N PHE A 135 -2.37 4.23 -5.45
CA PHE A 135 -1.77 3.60 -4.28
C PHE A 135 -2.82 3.35 -3.22
N THR A 136 -3.15 2.08 -2.98
CA THR A 136 -4.10 1.67 -1.95
C THR A 136 -3.40 1.16 -0.72
N PHE A 137 -3.65 1.77 0.43
CA PHE A 137 -3.08 1.37 1.71
C PHE A 137 -4.16 0.71 2.54
N LEU A 138 -3.91 -0.51 3.03
CA LEU A 138 -4.89 -1.25 3.84
C LEU A 138 -5.02 -0.72 5.27
N ASN A 139 -4.15 0.20 5.68
CA ASN A 139 -4.20 0.91 6.94
C ASN A 139 -3.33 2.18 6.91
N PRO A 140 -3.61 3.19 7.75
CA PRO A 140 -2.80 4.42 7.87
C PRO A 140 -1.32 4.16 8.20
N LEU A 141 -1.02 3.09 8.93
CA LEU A 141 0.35 2.73 9.28
C LEU A 141 1.16 2.29 8.05
N SER A 142 0.56 1.53 7.14
CA SER A 142 1.15 1.11 5.85
C SER A 142 1.46 2.33 5.00
N PHE A 143 0.59 3.32 5.02
CA PHE A 143 0.83 4.61 4.37
C PHE A 143 2.02 5.36 4.99
N LEU A 144 2.08 5.50 6.32
CA LEU A 144 3.17 6.21 6.99
C LEU A 144 4.53 5.56 6.75
N ILE A 145 4.59 4.24 6.85
CA ILE A 145 5.79 3.46 6.56
C ILE A 145 6.21 3.60 5.10
N PHE A 146 5.25 3.54 4.18
CA PHE A 146 5.53 3.74 2.76
C PHE A 146 6.06 5.15 2.50
N ASN A 147 5.38 6.18 3.01
CA ASN A 147 5.81 7.57 2.87
C ASN A 147 7.20 7.79 3.44
N GLY A 148 7.53 7.08 4.53
CA GLY A 148 8.89 7.00 5.03
C GLY A 148 9.83 6.32 4.03
N SER A 149 9.55 5.10 3.60
CA SER A 149 10.46 4.37 2.72
C SER A 149 10.72 5.02 1.35
N VAL A 150 9.84 5.93 0.90
CA VAL A 150 9.89 6.56 -0.42
C VAL A 150 10.55 7.93 -0.34
N ASN A 151 11.44 8.22 -1.31
CA ASN A 151 12.05 9.54 -1.42
C ASN A 151 10.99 10.62 -1.72
N ALA A 152 11.08 11.79 -1.07
CA ALA A 152 10.14 12.89 -1.23
C ALA A 152 9.93 13.34 -2.69
N SER A 153 10.95 13.27 -3.55
CA SER A 153 10.80 13.60 -4.98
C SER A 153 9.84 12.65 -5.71
N ARG A 154 9.71 11.41 -5.22
CA ARG A 154 8.84 10.37 -5.78
C ARG A 154 7.44 10.43 -5.19
N SER A 155 7.31 10.65 -3.89
CA SER A 155 5.98 10.80 -3.26
C SER A 155 5.22 11.99 -3.85
N ARG A 156 5.92 13.09 -4.18
CA ARG A 156 5.35 14.25 -4.88
C ARG A 156 4.74 13.94 -6.25
N ARG A 157 5.02 12.80 -6.87
CA ARG A 157 4.45 12.40 -8.17
C ARG A 157 3.18 11.57 -8.04
N ILE A 158 2.86 11.08 -6.85
CA ILE A 158 1.68 10.26 -6.60
C ILE A 158 0.43 11.12 -6.74
N GLN A 159 -0.45 10.70 -7.65
CA GLN A 159 -1.67 11.44 -7.99
C GLN A 159 -2.91 10.90 -7.28
N LYS A 160 -2.97 9.59 -7.01
CA LYS A 160 -4.15 8.98 -6.38
C LYS A 160 -3.76 8.08 -5.21
N VAL A 161 -4.33 8.38 -4.05
CA VAL A 161 -4.17 7.60 -2.82
C VAL A 161 -5.53 7.09 -2.37
N VAL A 162 -5.61 5.80 -2.05
CA VAL A 162 -6.77 5.17 -1.41
C VAL A 162 -6.33 4.73 -0.02
N LEU A 163 -6.87 5.33 1.02
CA LEU A 163 -6.67 4.90 2.40
C LEU A 163 -7.83 3.99 2.78
N ASN A 164 -7.61 2.68 2.69
CA ASN A 164 -8.55 1.71 3.23
C ASN A 164 -8.34 1.58 4.74
N CYS A 165 -9.40 1.90 5.48
CA CYS A 165 -9.44 1.85 6.93
C CYS A 165 -10.55 0.95 7.45
N SER A 166 -11.17 0.16 6.55
CA SER A 166 -12.12 -0.88 6.93
C SER A 166 -11.43 -2.16 7.40
N GLN A 167 -10.21 -2.42 6.90
CA GLN A 167 -9.50 -3.69 7.15
C GLN A 167 -8.58 -3.69 8.38
N THR A 168 -8.64 -2.65 9.21
CA THR A 168 -7.78 -2.51 10.39
C THR A 168 -8.35 -3.29 11.57
N SER A 169 -8.46 -4.61 11.51
CA SER A 169 -8.76 -5.36 12.74
C SER A 169 -7.60 -5.15 13.73
N VAL A 170 -7.85 -4.57 14.92
CA VAL A 170 -6.85 -4.34 15.97
C VAL A 170 -6.04 -5.60 16.28
N ASP A 171 -6.68 -6.75 16.15
CA ASP A 171 -6.10 -8.05 16.46
C ASP A 171 -4.90 -8.44 15.58
N ASN A 172 -4.79 -7.82 14.40
CA ASN A 172 -3.70 -8.08 13.45
C ASN A 172 -2.55 -7.08 13.56
N ILE A 173 -2.63 -6.09 14.46
CA ILE A 173 -1.62 -5.05 14.64
C ILE A 173 -0.72 -5.47 15.82
N PRO A 174 0.56 -5.85 15.59
CA PRO A 174 1.50 -6.18 16.67
C PRO A 174 1.45 -5.14 17.82
N ARG A 175 1.25 -5.61 19.05
CA ARG A 175 1.02 -4.73 20.21
C ARG A 175 2.28 -3.95 20.63
N ASP A 176 3.44 -4.44 20.24
CA ASP A 176 4.73 -3.89 20.62
C ASP A 176 5.38 -3.19 19.40
N PRO A 177 5.65 -1.87 19.45
CA PRO A 177 6.46 -1.12 18.47
C PRO A 177 7.72 -1.86 18.03
N GLU A 178 8.38 -2.57 18.94
CA GLU A 178 9.60 -3.31 18.63
C GLU A 178 9.32 -4.54 17.77
N GLN A 179 8.12 -5.13 17.77
CA GLN A 179 7.77 -6.21 16.84
C GLN A 179 7.60 -5.71 15.41
N TRP A 180 7.24 -4.43 15.22
CA TRP A 180 7.26 -3.77 13.90
C TRP A 180 8.69 -3.48 13.46
N LEU A 181 9.53 -3.06 14.41
CA LEU A 181 10.90 -2.59 14.17
C LEU A 181 11.94 -3.74 14.21
N ASN A 182 11.62 -4.91 14.75
CA ASN A 182 12.49 -6.11 14.80
C ASN A 182 12.77 -6.71 13.43
N TYR A 183 12.22 -6.10 12.39
CA TYR A 183 12.80 -6.17 11.08
C TYR A 183 14.01 -5.23 10.99
N GLY A 184 15.20 -5.81 11.13
CA GLY A 184 16.49 -5.11 11.27
C GLY A 184 16.84 -4.03 10.24
N GLU A 185 16.11 -3.91 9.12
CA GLU A 185 16.32 -2.85 8.13
C GLU A 185 15.55 -1.55 8.42
N VAL A 186 14.47 -1.59 9.20
CA VAL A 186 13.64 -0.40 9.51
C VAL A 186 13.92 0.17 10.89
N SER A 187 14.28 -0.68 11.87
CA SER A 187 14.80 -0.23 13.18
C SER A 187 16.09 0.57 13.08
N SER A 188 16.93 0.28 12.09
CA SER A 188 18.17 1.01 11.84
C SER A 188 17.92 2.38 11.19
N GLN A 189 16.75 2.60 10.60
CA GLN A 189 16.34 3.90 10.07
C GLN A 189 15.75 4.76 11.20
N THR A 190 16.64 5.40 11.95
CA THR A 190 16.34 6.29 13.10
C THR A 190 15.31 7.38 12.78
N TRP A 191 15.16 7.74 11.51
CA TRP A 191 14.24 8.76 11.07
C TRP A 191 12.78 8.26 11.01
N ILE A 192 12.53 6.99 10.65
CA ILE A 192 11.18 6.40 10.63
C ILE A 192 10.64 6.37 12.07
N ARG A 193 11.51 6.03 13.04
CA ARG A 193 11.18 6.08 14.47
C ARG A 193 10.78 7.48 14.96
N LYS A 194 11.32 8.54 14.37
CA LYS A 194 10.97 9.93 14.74
C LYS A 194 9.61 10.35 14.17
N GLN A 195 9.18 9.77 13.05
CA GLN A 195 7.93 10.13 12.40
C GLN A 195 6.74 9.29 12.86
N LEU A 196 6.98 8.05 13.32
CA LEU A 196 5.91 7.19 13.81
C LEU A 196 5.48 7.59 15.23
N PRO A 197 4.17 7.80 15.50
CA PRO A 197 3.66 7.96 16.86
C PRO A 197 4.03 6.77 17.74
N SER A 198 4.24 7.00 19.03
CA SER A 198 4.36 5.91 20.01
C SER A 198 3.11 5.04 19.99
N PHE A 199 3.24 3.72 19.91
CA PHE A 199 2.07 2.84 19.88
C PHE A 199 1.55 2.59 21.30
N ARG A 200 0.36 3.10 21.59
CA ARG A 200 -0.53 2.54 22.63
C ARG A 200 -1.90 2.33 21.97
N ASN A 201 -2.63 1.27 22.35
CA ASN A 201 -3.90 0.87 21.70
C ASN A 201 -4.97 1.98 21.63
N ASN A 202 -4.82 3.05 22.41
CA ASN A 202 -5.69 4.22 22.46
C ASN A 202 -5.18 5.41 21.60
N GLU A 203 -4.05 5.28 20.91
CA GLU A 203 -3.43 6.36 20.14
C GLU A 203 -3.66 6.24 18.63
N TYR A 204 -4.58 5.38 18.19
CA TYR A 204 -4.94 5.25 16.77
C TYR A 204 -5.33 6.57 16.09
N PRO A 205 -6.06 7.51 16.73
CA PRO A 205 -6.29 8.84 16.17
C PRO A 205 -5.00 9.58 15.80
N LYS A 206 -3.91 9.39 16.55
CA LYS A 206 -2.61 10.03 16.24
C LYS A 206 -2.00 9.49 14.94
N PHE A 207 -2.28 8.24 14.56
CA PHE A 207 -1.83 7.70 13.28
C PHE A 207 -2.59 8.32 12.12
N TRP A 208 -3.87 8.63 12.31
CA TRP A 208 -4.64 9.39 11.34
C TRP A 208 -4.14 10.81 11.21
N ASP A 209 -3.92 11.50 12.33
CA ASP A 209 -3.32 12.83 12.36
C ASP A 209 -2.02 12.83 11.55
N ALA A 210 -1.14 11.87 11.85
CA ALA A 210 0.15 11.73 11.17
C ALA A 210 -0.02 11.41 9.68
N ALA A 211 -0.90 10.49 9.31
CA ALA A 211 -1.13 10.10 7.92
C ALA A 211 -1.67 11.27 7.09
N PHE A 212 -2.71 11.96 7.57
CA PHE A 212 -3.25 13.13 6.90
C PHE A 212 -2.26 14.30 6.86
N LYS A 213 -1.43 14.47 7.90
CA LYS A 213 -0.35 15.45 7.88
C LYS A 213 0.76 15.09 6.87
N SER A 214 1.07 13.81 6.69
CA SER A 214 2.03 13.35 5.68
C SER A 214 1.49 13.45 4.26
N LEU A 215 0.17 13.33 4.04
CA LEU A 215 -0.45 13.56 2.74
C LEU A 215 -0.24 15.00 2.22
N GLN A 216 0.10 15.94 3.10
CA GLN A 216 0.42 17.33 2.71
C GLN A 216 1.68 17.42 1.86
N ASP A 217 2.58 16.44 1.97
CA ASP A 217 3.83 16.39 1.20
C ASP A 217 3.60 15.96 -0.27
N PHE A 218 2.39 15.52 -0.61
CA PHE A 218 2.03 14.98 -1.92
C PHE A 218 1.52 16.11 -2.83
N SER A 219 2.43 16.91 -3.36
CA SER A 219 2.08 18.10 -4.17
C SER A 219 1.32 17.81 -5.47
N ALA A 220 1.43 16.61 -6.03
CA ALA A 220 0.67 16.20 -7.21
C ALA A 220 -0.57 15.36 -6.89
N LEU A 221 -0.96 15.22 -5.62
CA LEU A 221 -2.17 14.51 -5.25
C LEU A 221 -3.37 15.18 -5.92
N ARG A 222 -4.13 14.41 -6.69
CA ARG A 222 -5.36 14.82 -7.38
C ARG A 222 -6.58 14.14 -6.81
N CYS A 223 -6.43 12.92 -6.29
CA CYS A 223 -7.54 12.16 -5.75
C CYS A 223 -7.13 11.47 -4.44
N LEU A 224 -7.95 11.66 -3.41
CA LEU A 224 -7.83 11.01 -2.12
C LEU A 224 -9.13 10.26 -1.82
N GLU A 225 -9.08 8.93 -1.92
CA GLU A 225 -10.19 8.08 -1.48
C GLU A 225 -9.92 7.57 -0.07
N VAL A 226 -10.91 7.67 0.81
CA VAL A 226 -10.84 7.14 2.18
C VAL A 226 -11.99 6.17 2.37
N ILE A 227 -11.66 4.92 2.67
CA ILE A 227 -12.64 3.85 2.92
C ILE A 227 -12.74 3.64 4.42
N VAL A 228 -13.91 3.87 5.01
CA VAL A 228 -14.15 3.77 6.45
C VAL A 228 -15.17 2.67 6.73
N ALA A 229 -14.87 1.73 7.63
CA ALA A 229 -15.86 0.77 8.11
C ALA A 229 -16.70 1.34 9.26
N ILE A 230 -18.00 1.03 9.25
CA ILE A 230 -18.88 1.19 10.42
C ILE A 230 -18.97 -0.16 11.13
N GLU A 231 -18.15 -0.36 12.17
CA GLU A 231 -18.24 -1.51 13.08
C GLU A 231 -19.11 -1.19 14.30
N LYS A 232 -19.92 -2.17 14.75
CA LYS A 232 -20.86 -2.04 15.88
C LYS A 232 -20.21 -1.77 17.23
N SER A 233 -18.97 -2.18 17.42
CA SER A 233 -18.32 -2.29 18.74
C SER A 233 -17.24 -1.25 19.01
N SER A 234 -16.86 -0.47 17.99
CA SER A 234 -15.51 0.04 17.96
C SER A 234 -15.40 1.52 18.30
N LYS A 235 -14.48 1.81 19.24
CA LYS A 235 -13.92 3.12 19.57
C LYS A 235 -13.02 3.70 18.47
N TRP A 236 -13.19 3.29 17.21
CA TRP A 236 -12.42 3.83 16.08
C TRP A 236 -12.71 5.33 15.95
N PRO A 237 -11.80 6.11 15.33
CA PRO A 237 -12.13 7.46 14.94
C PRO A 237 -13.43 7.40 14.15
N THR A 238 -14.47 7.96 14.75
CA THR A 238 -15.78 8.09 14.14
C THR A 238 -15.58 8.74 12.79
N VAL A 239 -16.44 8.46 11.81
CA VAL A 239 -16.43 9.15 10.52
C VAL A 239 -16.22 10.67 10.67
N GLN A 240 -16.71 11.26 11.77
CA GLN A 240 -16.44 12.64 12.17
C GLN A 240 -14.96 13.03 12.27
N GLU A 241 -14.09 12.21 12.88
CA GLU A 241 -12.66 12.53 12.99
C GLU A 241 -11.97 12.47 11.62
N THR A 242 -12.31 11.46 10.80
CA THR A 242 -11.88 11.41 9.41
C THR A 242 -12.31 12.67 8.66
N MET A 243 -13.56 13.11 8.84
CA MET A 243 -14.06 14.33 8.20
C MET A 243 -13.32 15.58 8.68
N LYS A 244 -13.00 15.72 9.97
CA LYS A 244 -12.16 16.83 10.48
C LYS A 244 -10.81 16.89 9.79
N HIS A 245 -10.19 15.75 9.51
CA HIS A 245 -8.93 15.74 8.76
C HIS A 245 -9.12 16.07 7.27
N LEU A 246 -10.24 15.64 6.69
CA LEU A 246 -10.56 15.96 5.30
C LEU A 246 -10.88 17.44 5.08
N GLU A 247 -11.39 18.15 6.10
CA GLU A 247 -11.56 19.61 6.05
C GLU A 247 -10.25 20.35 5.73
N PHE A 248 -9.09 19.79 6.07
CA PHE A 248 -7.80 20.37 5.72
C PHE A 248 -7.52 20.39 4.20
N PHE A 249 -8.13 19.47 3.45
CA PHE A 249 -8.02 19.41 1.99
C PHE A 249 -9.04 20.33 1.30
N ARG A 250 -9.94 20.97 2.05
CA ARG A 250 -10.89 21.94 1.50
C ARG A 250 -10.15 23.11 0.84
N GLY A 251 -10.55 23.45 -0.38
CA GLY A 251 -9.91 24.49 -1.19
C GLY A 251 -8.59 24.08 -1.82
N LYS A 252 -8.16 22.82 -1.65
CA LYS A 252 -7.10 22.23 -2.46
C LYS A 252 -7.72 21.60 -3.70
N ASN A 253 -6.97 21.60 -4.80
CA ASN A 253 -7.37 20.94 -6.04
C ASN A 253 -7.16 19.41 -5.93
N VAL A 254 -7.86 18.78 -4.98
CA VAL A 254 -7.81 17.36 -4.64
C VAL A 254 -9.24 16.85 -4.50
N ASP A 255 -9.63 15.92 -5.36
CA ASP A 255 -10.92 15.23 -5.31
C ASP A 255 -10.93 14.28 -4.11
N ILE A 256 -11.90 14.45 -3.22
CA ILE A 256 -12.01 13.64 -2.01
C ILE A 256 -13.17 12.66 -2.18
N VAL A 257 -12.90 11.37 -2.05
CA VAL A 257 -13.94 10.33 -2.10
C VAL A 257 -13.98 9.66 -0.74
N VAL A 258 -15.14 9.62 -0.08
CA VAL A 258 -15.28 8.88 1.19
C VAL A 258 -16.23 7.73 0.98
N ARG A 259 -15.68 6.52 0.95
CA ARG A 259 -16.44 5.29 0.86
C ARG A 259 -16.73 4.79 2.28
N VAL A 260 -17.98 4.51 2.56
CA VAL A 260 -18.39 3.99 3.86
C VAL A 260 -18.81 2.54 3.69
N GLU A 261 -18.02 1.62 4.22
CA GLU A 261 -18.29 0.18 4.22
C GLU A 261 -18.99 -0.22 5.52
N GLY A 262 -20.00 -1.10 5.46
CA GLY A 262 -20.70 -1.54 6.67
C GLY A 262 -21.79 -2.56 6.39
N PHE A 263 -21.97 -3.50 7.31
CA PHE A 263 -22.81 -4.69 7.12
C PHE A 263 -24.29 -4.53 7.53
N TYR A 264 -24.77 -3.30 7.79
CA TYR A 264 -26.11 -3.12 8.38
C TYR A 264 -26.88 -1.96 7.75
N GLU A 265 -27.82 -2.29 6.86
CA GLU A 265 -28.76 -1.34 6.23
C GLU A 265 -29.72 -0.69 7.23
N SER A 266 -29.92 -1.31 8.40
CA SER A 266 -30.91 -0.88 9.40
C SER A 266 -30.38 0.12 10.43
N ASP A 267 -29.13 0.58 10.32
CA ASP A 267 -28.54 1.37 11.38
C ASP A 267 -29.02 2.83 11.34
N ARG A 268 -29.73 3.26 12.39
CA ARG A 268 -30.09 4.67 12.63
C ARG A 268 -28.86 5.58 12.56
N PHE A 269 -27.66 5.04 12.81
CA PHE A 269 -26.41 5.77 12.62
C PHE A 269 -26.13 6.12 11.16
N VAL A 270 -26.29 5.18 10.23
CA VAL A 270 -26.13 5.46 8.79
C VAL A 270 -27.17 6.48 8.35
N TRP A 271 -28.41 6.37 8.83
CA TRP A 271 -29.45 7.37 8.54
C TRP A 271 -29.12 8.75 9.12
N ARG A 272 -28.75 8.86 10.41
CA ARG A 272 -28.33 10.13 11.03
C ARG A 272 -27.09 10.71 10.36
N TRP A 273 -26.16 9.87 9.95
CA TRP A 273 -24.99 10.29 9.19
C TRP A 273 -25.38 10.80 7.82
N ARG A 274 -26.22 10.07 7.07
CA ARG A 274 -26.79 10.52 5.79
C ARG A 274 -27.53 11.84 5.95
N SER A 275 -28.32 12.00 7.00
CA SER A 275 -29.04 13.24 7.30
C SER A 275 -28.07 14.36 7.65
N ARG A 276 -27.04 14.12 8.47
CA ARG A 276 -26.01 15.12 8.78
C ARG A 276 -25.12 15.46 7.61
N ALA A 277 -24.80 14.53 6.72
CA ALA A 277 -24.03 14.81 5.50
C ALA A 277 -24.86 15.59 4.48
N ARG A 278 -26.20 15.37 4.46
CA ARG A 278 -27.15 16.17 3.68
C ARG A 278 -27.48 17.53 4.30
N GLU A 279 -27.46 17.65 5.63
CA GLU A 279 -27.72 18.90 6.38
C GLU A 279 -26.45 19.75 6.46
N ALA A 280 -25.30 19.11 6.70
CA ALA A 280 -23.99 19.67 6.45
C ALA A 280 -23.70 19.63 4.96
N SER A 281 -24.67 20.00 4.11
CA SER A 281 -24.43 20.46 2.76
C SER A 281 -23.16 21.28 2.82
N PHE A 282 -22.06 20.69 2.36
CA PHE A 282 -20.89 21.43 1.97
C PHE A 282 -21.32 22.17 0.71
N GLU A 283 -22.19 23.17 0.87
CA GLU A 283 -22.38 24.21 -0.10
C GLU A 283 -21.01 24.89 -0.17
N THR A 284 -20.20 24.45 -1.11
CA THR A 284 -19.17 25.34 -1.64
C THR A 284 -19.89 26.51 -2.29
N PRO A 285 -19.29 27.71 -2.27
CA PRO A 285 -19.78 28.84 -3.07
C PRO A 285 -19.97 28.49 -4.57
N ASP A 286 -19.42 27.37 -5.02
CA ASP A 286 -19.34 26.93 -6.41
C ASP A 286 -20.27 25.75 -6.76
N GLY A 287 -21.10 25.24 -5.82
CA GLY A 287 -22.17 24.28 -6.14
C GLY A 287 -21.78 22.79 -6.20
N VAL A 288 -20.88 22.35 -5.32
CA VAL A 288 -20.49 20.93 -5.18
C VAL A 288 -21.66 20.04 -4.78
N VAL A 289 -21.95 19.02 -5.59
CA VAL A 289 -23.04 18.06 -5.38
C VAL A 289 -22.49 16.74 -4.85
N LEU A 290 -22.97 16.33 -3.66
CA LEU A 290 -22.85 14.95 -3.19
C LEU A 290 -23.59 14.03 -4.18
N SER A 291 -22.87 13.41 -5.11
CA SER A 291 -23.47 12.46 -6.04
C SER A 291 -23.46 11.06 -5.41
N ARG A 292 -24.65 10.45 -5.33
CA ARG A 292 -24.83 9.07 -4.87
C ARG A 292 -24.83 8.17 -6.09
N LYS A 293 -23.84 7.27 -6.20
CA LYS A 293 -23.89 6.17 -7.16
C LYS A 293 -24.20 4.89 -6.42
N GLN A 294 -25.34 4.28 -6.75
CA GLN A 294 -25.69 2.96 -6.24
C GLN A 294 -24.95 1.92 -7.10
N ILE A 295 -24.21 1.02 -6.46
CA ILE A 295 -23.52 -0.10 -7.11
C ILE A 295 -24.10 -1.39 -6.52
N GLU A 296 -24.17 -2.45 -7.33
CA GLU A 296 -24.89 -3.68 -7.00
C GLU A 296 -24.44 -4.37 -5.69
N ASP A 297 -23.22 -4.11 -5.19
CA ASP A 297 -22.65 -4.70 -3.96
C ASP A 297 -22.29 -3.67 -2.85
N GLY A 298 -22.75 -2.41 -2.92
CA GLY A 298 -22.44 -1.40 -1.91
C GLY A 298 -22.89 0.03 -2.22
N GLN A 299 -22.63 0.97 -1.31
CA GLN A 299 -22.91 2.39 -1.53
C GLN A 299 -21.63 3.22 -1.56
N GLU A 300 -21.38 3.91 -2.67
CA GLU A 300 -20.29 4.87 -2.82
C GLU A 300 -20.84 6.31 -2.71
N TRP A 301 -20.05 7.19 -2.08
CA TRP A 301 -20.35 8.63 -1.99
C TRP A 301 -19.15 9.40 -2.53
N TYR A 302 -19.40 10.29 -3.48
CA TYR A 302 -18.38 11.15 -4.08
C TYR A 302 -18.53 12.56 -3.51
N PHE A 303 -17.39 13.19 -3.18
CA PHE A 303 -17.32 14.64 -3.08
C PHE A 303 -16.57 15.12 -4.33
N GLU A 304 -17.30 15.65 -5.31
CA GLU A 304 -16.65 16.43 -6.37
C GLU A 304 -16.38 17.80 -5.78
N THR A 305 -15.12 18.21 -5.60
CA THR A 305 -14.77 19.54 -5.07
C THR A 305 -14.69 20.59 -6.17
#